data_AF-A0A498JTQ0-F1
#
_entry.id   AF-A0A498JTQ0-F1
#
_cell.length_a   1.000
_cell.length_b   1.000
_cell.length_c   1.000
_cell.angle_alpha   90.00
_cell.angle_beta   90.00
_cell.angle_gamma   90.00
#
_symmetry.space_group_name_H-M   'P 1'
#
loop_
_entity.id
_entity.type
_entity.pdbx_description
1 polymer ?
#
loop_
_entity_poly.entity_id
_entity_poly.type
_entity_poly.pdbx_seq_one_letter_code
_entity_poly.pdbx_strand_id
1 'polypeptide(L)'
;MKVVDNEALAIKKKVQRAKTERKILKMLDHLFLPTLYAEFEASHFSCIVMEYCSGSNLHSFRHIQPHKRFSLNSVRFYAAEVLVALEYLHMLGIIYRDLKPENMLVRSNSHIMLSNFDPSLCSDAIPASLTTKQRKRKAHHSSKSKNKAGK
;
A
#
# COMPACT_ATOMS: atom_id res chain seq x y z
N MET A 1 -7.38 6.04 -15.59
CA MET A 1 -6.10 6.05 -16.32
C MET A 1 -5.25 7.20 -15.79
N LYS A 2 -3.98 6.94 -15.47
CA LYS A 2 -2.99 7.97 -15.11
C LYS A 2 -2.04 8.13 -16.28
N VAL A 3 -1.84 9.36 -16.74
CA VAL A 3 -0.95 9.71 -17.84
C VAL A 3 0.14 10.62 -17.29
N VAL A 4 1.39 10.30 -17.60
CA VAL A 4 2.53 11.07 -17.12
C VAL A 4 3.49 11.34 -18.27
N ASP A 5 3.88 12.60 -18.44
CA ASP A 5 4.88 13.02 -19.42
C ASP A 5 6.30 12.66 -18.92
N ASN A 6 7.01 11.86 -19.70
CA ASN A 6 8.36 11.39 -19.40
C ASN A 6 9.40 12.51 -19.43
N GLU A 7 9.25 13.51 -20.31
CA GLU A 7 10.16 14.66 -20.38
C GLU A 7 9.99 15.54 -19.13
N ALA A 8 8.73 15.81 -18.75
CA ALA A 8 8.43 16.53 -17.52
C ALA A 8 8.96 15.80 -16.26
N LEU A 9 8.91 14.45 -16.25
CA LEU A 9 9.50 13.66 -15.17
C LEU A 9 11.02 13.77 -15.12
N ALA A 10 11.69 13.80 -16.28
CA ALA A 10 13.15 13.94 -16.38
C ALA A 10 13.60 15.29 -15.82
N ILE A 11 12.95 16.39 -16.24
CA ILE A 11 13.22 17.75 -15.76
C ILE A 11 13.04 17.83 -14.24
N LYS A 12 11.97 17.22 -13.71
CA LYS A 12 11.65 17.22 -12.27
C LYS A 12 12.44 16.18 -11.46
N LYS A 13 13.34 15.41 -12.09
CA LYS A 13 14.09 14.30 -11.46
C LYS A 13 13.18 13.26 -10.77
N LYS A 14 11.99 13.02 -11.32
CA LYS A 14 10.98 12.10 -10.78
C LYS A 14 10.89 10.75 -11.51
N VAL A 15 11.71 10.52 -12.53
CA VAL A 15 11.70 9.27 -13.33
C VAL A 15 11.78 8.02 -12.46
N GLN A 16 12.67 8.01 -11.46
CA GLN A 16 12.82 6.84 -10.57
C GLN A 16 11.59 6.60 -9.70
N ARG A 17 10.92 7.68 -9.24
CA ARG A 17 9.70 7.54 -8.45
C ARG A 17 8.56 6.96 -9.29
N ALA A 18 8.40 7.43 -10.53
CA ALA A 18 7.43 6.88 -11.47
C ALA A 18 7.69 5.40 -11.81
N LYS A 19 8.96 4.99 -11.92
CA LYS A 19 9.34 3.58 -12.10
C LYS A 19 9.00 2.74 -10.86
N THR A 20 9.31 3.24 -9.67
CA THR A 20 8.98 2.57 -8.41
C THR A 20 7.47 2.44 -8.21
N GLU A 21 6.70 3.49 -8.48
CA GLU A 21 5.25 3.47 -8.42
C GLU A 21 4.66 2.38 -9.32
N ARG A 22 5.09 2.31 -10.59
CA ARG A 22 4.67 1.24 -11.52
C ARG A 22 5.03 -0.14 -10.99
N LYS A 23 6.25 -0.32 -10.50
CA LYS A 23 6.70 -1.60 -9.91
C LYS A 23 5.80 -2.00 -8.72
N ILE A 24 5.50 -1.07 -7.83
CA ILE A 24 4.64 -1.31 -6.67
C ILE A 24 3.24 -1.72 -7.14
N LEU A 25 2.61 -0.96 -8.03
CA LEU A 25 1.26 -1.24 -8.54
C LEU A 25 1.13 -2.62 -9.18
N LYS A 26 2.19 -3.13 -9.83
CA LYS A 26 2.22 -4.50 -10.38
C LYS A 26 2.22 -5.61 -9.32
N MET A 27 2.66 -5.31 -8.10
CA MET A 27 2.78 -6.29 -7.01
C MET A 27 1.53 -6.31 -6.11
N LEU A 28 0.59 -5.38 -6.30
CA LEU A 28 -0.57 -5.25 -5.43
C LEU A 28 -1.66 -6.24 -5.83
N ASP A 29 -2.13 -7.00 -4.85
CA ASP A 29 -3.31 -7.85 -4.93
C ASP A 29 -4.00 -7.82 -3.57
N HIS A 30 -4.82 -6.79 -3.34
CA HIS A 30 -5.44 -6.55 -2.05
C HIS A 30 -6.70 -5.72 -2.18
N LEU A 31 -7.76 -6.08 -1.44
CA LEU A 31 -9.08 -5.45 -1.54
C LEU A 31 -9.07 -3.94 -1.34
N PHE A 32 -8.22 -3.40 -0.46
CA PHE A 32 -8.16 -1.96 -0.17
C PHE A 32 -7.07 -1.20 -0.95
N LEU A 33 -6.49 -1.83 -1.98
CA LEU A 33 -5.49 -1.26 -2.87
C LEU A 33 -5.99 -1.32 -4.32
N PRO A 34 -5.49 -0.46 -5.22
CA PRO A 34 -5.93 -0.45 -6.61
C PRO A 34 -5.36 -1.63 -7.37
N THR A 35 -6.21 -2.26 -8.19
CA THR A 35 -5.76 -3.24 -9.18
C THR A 35 -5.16 -2.55 -10.40
N LEU A 36 -3.98 -2.96 -10.84
CA LEU A 36 -3.40 -2.54 -12.12
C LEU A 36 -3.95 -3.41 -13.25
N TYR A 37 -4.57 -2.81 -14.26
CA TYR A 37 -5.10 -3.53 -15.43
C TYR A 37 -4.12 -3.58 -16.60
N ALA A 38 -3.43 -2.47 -16.87
CA ALA A 38 -2.44 -2.40 -17.95
C ALA A 38 -1.45 -1.26 -17.73
N GLU A 39 -0.28 -1.37 -18.33
CA GLU A 39 0.65 -0.26 -18.53
C GLU A 39 1.14 -0.25 -19.98
N PHE A 40 1.38 0.94 -20.51
CA PHE A 40 1.93 1.11 -21.84
C PHE A 40 2.59 2.49 -21.98
N GLU A 41 3.39 2.64 -23.03
CA GLU A 41 4.00 3.90 -23.40
C GLU A 41 3.38 4.37 -24.72
N ALA A 42 3.12 5.67 -24.81
CA ALA A 42 2.54 6.31 -25.99
C ALA A 42 3.31 7.60 -26.29
N SER A 43 4.19 7.56 -27.30
CA SER A 43 5.12 8.65 -27.60
C SER A 43 5.97 8.99 -26.35
N HIS A 44 5.90 10.23 -25.85
CA HIS A 44 6.60 10.70 -24.65
C HIS A 44 5.79 10.50 -23.36
N PHE A 45 4.64 9.84 -23.40
CA PHE A 45 3.81 9.56 -22.23
C PHE A 45 3.96 8.13 -21.71
N SER A 46 4.01 7.98 -20.39
CA SER A 46 3.81 6.71 -19.69
C SER A 46 2.37 6.65 -19.15
N CYS A 47 1.65 5.59 -19.50
CA CYS A 47 0.24 5.41 -19.19
C CYS A 47 0.04 4.20 -18.27
N ILE A 48 -0.79 4.40 -17.24
CA ILE A 48 -1.16 3.37 -16.27
C ILE A 48 -2.69 3.28 -16.23
N VAL A 49 -3.22 2.09 -16.52
CA VAL A 49 -4.65 1.78 -16.42
C VAL A 49 -4.84 0.95 -15.16
N MET A 50 -5.60 1.50 -14.21
CA MET A 50 -5.85 0.89 -12.91
C MET A 50 -7.31 1.05 -12.54
N GLU A 51 -7.71 0.35 -11.48
CA GLU A 51 -9.04 0.42 -10.88
C GLU A 51 -9.51 1.88 -10.71
N TYR A 52 -10.72 2.13 -11.18
CA TYR A 52 -11.37 3.42 -11.03
C TYR A 52 -12.15 3.45 -9.71
N CYS A 53 -11.90 4.46 -8.89
CA CYS A 53 -12.70 4.74 -7.70
C CYS A 53 -13.65 5.90 -8.00
N SER A 54 -14.94 5.64 -7.98
CA SER A 54 -15.99 6.62 -8.33
C SER A 54 -16.25 7.67 -7.26
N GLY A 55 -15.90 7.40 -5.99
CA GLY A 55 -16.10 8.35 -4.92
C GLY A 55 -14.93 9.33 -4.74
N SER A 56 -15.13 10.29 -3.84
CA SER A 56 -14.10 11.27 -3.47
C SER A 56 -13.12 10.70 -2.43
N ASN A 57 -12.20 11.54 -1.97
CA ASN A 57 -11.29 11.20 -0.90
C ASN A 57 -11.86 11.58 0.48
N LEU A 58 -11.30 10.97 1.54
CA LEU A 58 -11.73 11.25 2.91
C LEU A 58 -11.53 12.72 3.30
N HIS A 59 -10.58 13.44 2.69
CA HIS A 59 -10.44 14.88 2.88
C HIS A 59 -11.71 15.63 2.48
N SER A 60 -12.24 15.37 1.29
CA SER A 60 -13.49 15.96 0.79
C SER A 60 -14.70 15.53 1.64
N PHE A 61 -14.79 14.23 1.96
CA PHE A 61 -15.89 13.72 2.80
C PHE A 61 -15.89 14.36 4.19
N ARG A 62 -14.72 14.63 4.77
CA ARG A 62 -14.59 15.31 6.06
C ARG A 62 -15.21 16.71 6.02
N HIS A 63 -15.02 17.46 4.94
CA HIS A 63 -15.51 18.84 4.84
C HIS A 63 -17.04 18.96 4.83
N ILE A 64 -17.73 17.92 4.38
CA ILE A 64 -19.20 17.87 4.36
C ILE A 64 -19.80 17.27 5.64
N GLN A 65 -18.98 16.79 6.59
CA GLN A 65 -19.49 16.29 7.87
C GLN A 65 -19.83 17.44 8.84
N PRO A 66 -20.75 17.20 9.79
CA PRO A 66 -20.94 18.09 10.94
C PRO A 66 -19.62 18.38 11.65
N HIS A 67 -19.36 19.65 11.95
CA HIS A 67 -18.12 20.12 12.58
C HIS A 67 -16.83 19.72 11.85
N LYS A 68 -16.90 19.34 10.56
CA LYS A 68 -15.78 18.85 9.75
C LYS A 68 -15.06 17.64 10.38
N ARG A 69 -15.82 16.76 11.04
CA ARG A 69 -15.29 15.58 11.75
C ARG A 69 -16.14 14.35 11.45
N PHE A 70 -15.48 13.20 11.36
CA PHE A 70 -16.17 11.91 11.28
C PHE A 70 -16.62 11.46 12.68
N SER A 71 -17.67 10.64 12.71
CA SER A 71 -18.05 9.92 13.93
C SER A 71 -16.94 8.94 14.35
N LEU A 72 -16.86 8.62 15.64
CA LEU A 72 -15.87 7.65 16.14
C LEU A 72 -16.01 6.28 15.46
N ASN A 73 -17.24 5.86 15.16
CA ASN A 73 -17.50 4.60 14.47
C ASN A 73 -16.95 4.60 13.03
N SER A 74 -17.15 5.70 12.30
CA SER A 74 -16.59 5.86 10.94
C SER A 74 -15.06 5.88 10.96
N VAL A 75 -14.45 6.57 11.93
CA VAL A 75 -12.99 6.59 12.10
C VAL A 75 -12.47 5.18 12.38
N ARG A 76 -13.11 4.44 13.29
CA ARG A 76 -12.71 3.06 13.63
C ARG A 76 -12.79 2.14 12.41
N PHE A 77 -13.85 2.26 11.61
CA PHE A 77 -14.06 1.49 10.40
C PHE A 77 -12.93 1.73 9.37
N TYR A 78 -12.72 2.99 8.96
CA TYR A 78 -11.69 3.30 7.96
C TYR A 78 -10.27 3.06 8.47
N ALA A 79 -10.00 3.31 9.76
CA ALA A 79 -8.69 3.03 10.35
C ALA A 79 -8.34 1.53 10.31
N ALA A 80 -9.34 0.65 10.53
CA ALA A 80 -9.14 -0.79 10.43
C ALA A 80 -8.76 -1.21 9.00
N GLU A 81 -9.46 -0.70 7.99
CA GLU A 81 -9.16 -1.02 6.57
C GLU A 81 -7.78 -0.52 6.15
N VAL A 82 -7.42 0.70 6.56
CA VAL A 82 -6.10 1.27 6.33
C VAL A 82 -5.02 0.42 6.99
N LEU A 83 -5.23 -0.04 8.23
CA LEU A 83 -4.28 -0.91 8.92
C LEU A 83 -4.05 -2.22 8.18
N VAL A 84 -5.12 -2.88 7.70
CA VAL A 84 -5.02 -4.12 6.92
C VAL A 84 -4.27 -3.90 5.61
N ALA A 85 -4.55 -2.80 4.90
CA ALA A 85 -3.82 -2.44 3.68
C ALA A 85 -2.32 -2.18 3.93
N LEU A 86 -1.99 -1.48 5.02
CA LEU A 86 -0.61 -1.19 5.40
C LEU A 86 0.13 -2.45 5.85
N GLU A 87 -0.52 -3.36 6.58
CA GLU A 87 0.06 -4.65 6.93
C GLU A 87 0.47 -5.43 5.67
N TYR A 88 -0.42 -5.52 4.68
CA TYR A 88 -0.13 -6.15 3.39
C TYR A 88 1.07 -5.51 2.69
N LEU A 89 1.10 -4.18 2.57
CA LEU A 89 2.22 -3.46 1.95
C LEU A 89 3.54 -3.76 2.69
N HIS A 90 3.52 -3.71 4.03
CA HIS A 90 4.71 -4.01 4.82
C HIS A 90 5.17 -5.46 4.64
N MET A 91 4.26 -6.43 4.50
CA MET A 91 4.62 -7.83 4.21
C MET A 91 5.33 -7.98 2.85
N LEU A 92 5.03 -7.12 1.88
CA LEU A 92 5.74 -7.04 0.60
C LEU A 92 7.04 -6.23 0.64
N GLY A 93 7.42 -5.71 1.81
CA GLY A 93 8.57 -4.80 1.95
C GLY A 93 8.30 -3.40 1.38
N ILE A 94 7.04 -2.97 1.28
CA ILE A 94 6.67 -1.66 0.73
C ILE A 94 6.31 -0.71 1.86
N ILE A 95 6.95 0.46 1.89
CA ILE A 95 6.65 1.56 2.82
C ILE A 95 5.86 2.63 2.06
N TYR A 96 4.60 2.85 2.43
CA TYR A 96 3.69 3.74 1.67
C TYR A 96 4.06 5.23 1.73
N ARG A 97 4.46 5.72 2.92
CA ARG A 97 5.00 7.08 3.22
C ARG A 97 4.10 8.30 2.98
N ASP A 98 2.92 8.20 2.38
CA ASP A 98 2.03 9.36 2.16
C ASP A 98 0.60 9.08 2.63
N LEU A 99 0.49 8.65 3.88
CA LEU A 99 -0.79 8.38 4.52
C LEU A 99 -1.47 9.67 4.96
N LYS A 100 -2.52 10.05 4.23
CA LYS A 100 -3.32 11.24 4.48
C LYS A 100 -4.73 11.12 3.89
N PRO A 101 -5.72 11.88 4.37
CA PRO A 101 -7.10 11.77 3.91
C PRO A 101 -7.28 12.02 2.40
N GLU A 102 -6.40 12.76 1.75
CA GLU A 102 -6.44 13.06 0.32
C GLU A 102 -6.14 11.83 -0.56
N ASN A 103 -5.36 10.87 -0.04
CA ASN A 103 -4.99 9.66 -0.76
C ASN A 103 -5.87 8.44 -0.40
N MET A 104 -6.81 8.59 0.54
CA MET A 104 -7.79 7.57 0.92
C MET A 104 -9.08 7.81 0.14
N LEU A 105 -9.24 7.11 -0.98
CA LEU A 105 -10.44 7.21 -1.81
C LEU A 105 -11.54 6.32 -1.23
N VAL A 106 -12.80 6.72 -1.33
CA VAL A 106 -13.95 5.91 -0.90
C VAL A 106 -14.65 5.37 -2.14
N ARG A 107 -14.78 4.05 -2.24
CA ARG A 107 -15.49 3.38 -3.34
C ARG A 107 -17.02 3.53 -3.20
N SER A 108 -17.75 3.16 -4.24
CA SER A 108 -19.22 3.14 -4.23
C SER A 108 -19.81 2.21 -3.17
N ASN A 109 -19.08 1.16 -2.79
CA ASN A 109 -19.44 0.23 -1.72
C ASN A 109 -19.04 0.72 -0.31
N SER A 110 -18.63 1.99 -0.16
CA SER A 110 -18.22 2.62 1.11
C SER A 110 -16.95 2.06 1.76
N HIS A 111 -16.14 1.27 1.04
CA HIS A 111 -14.82 0.82 1.48
C HIS A 111 -13.72 1.72 0.93
N ILE A 112 -12.58 1.82 1.62
CA ILE A 112 -11.45 2.63 1.15
C ILE A 112 -10.64 1.95 0.04
N MET A 113 -9.95 2.77 -0.73
CA MET A 113 -8.86 2.40 -1.62
C MET A 113 -7.71 3.38 -1.43
N LEU A 114 -6.55 2.88 -0.96
CA LEU A 114 -5.34 3.70 -0.85
C LEU A 114 -4.78 3.98 -2.24
N SER A 115 -4.55 5.24 -2.57
CA SER A 115 -4.10 5.70 -3.89
C SER A 115 -2.73 6.39 -3.81
N ASN A 116 -2.14 6.74 -4.95
CA ASN A 116 -0.90 7.56 -5.02
C ASN A 116 0.33 6.94 -4.34
N PHE A 117 1.06 6.07 -5.07
CA PHE A 117 2.25 5.38 -4.58
C PHE A 117 3.58 6.04 -5.03
N ASP A 118 3.54 7.23 -5.65
CA ASP A 118 4.73 8.01 -6.05
C ASP A 118 5.78 8.17 -4.92
N PRO A 119 5.41 8.49 -3.67
CA PRO A 119 6.37 8.61 -2.59
C PRO A 119 6.69 7.28 -1.92
N SER A 120 6.10 6.16 -2.30
CA SER A 120 6.35 4.87 -1.64
C SER A 120 7.76 4.34 -1.93
N LEU A 121 8.22 3.39 -1.11
CA LEU A 121 9.58 2.82 -1.18
C LEU A 121 9.52 1.30 -1.06
N CYS A 122 10.20 0.59 -1.96
CA CYS A 122 10.55 -0.81 -1.76
C CYS A 122 11.77 -0.88 -0.82
N SER A 123 11.65 -1.61 0.28
CA SER A 123 12.66 -1.82 1.31
C SER A 123 13.03 -3.29 1.39
N ASP A 124 14.32 -3.56 1.60
CA ASP A 124 14.85 -4.91 1.82
C ASP A 124 14.67 -5.38 3.29
N ALA A 125 14.02 -4.57 4.12
CA ALA A 125 13.79 -4.90 5.52
C ALA A 125 12.84 -6.10 5.66
N ILE A 126 13.21 -7.06 6.52
CA ILE A 126 12.37 -8.21 6.83
C ILE A 126 11.28 -7.77 7.83
N PRO A 127 9.99 -7.93 7.49
CA PRO A 127 8.91 -7.60 8.41
C PRO A 127 9.00 -8.39 9.71
N ALA A 128 8.87 -7.71 10.85
CA ALA A 128 8.96 -8.33 12.18
C ALA A 128 7.98 -9.52 12.36
N SER A 129 6.81 -9.47 11.72
CA SER A 129 5.82 -10.56 11.70
C SER A 129 6.40 -11.90 11.20
N LEU A 130 7.29 -11.87 10.20
CA LEU A 130 7.96 -13.07 9.65
C LEU A 130 9.06 -13.61 10.59
N THR A 131 9.72 -12.74 11.36
CA THR A 131 10.76 -13.14 12.31
C THR A 131 10.22 -13.94 13.50
N THR A 132 8.96 -13.70 13.89
CA THR A 132 8.32 -14.37 15.03
C THR A 132 8.06 -15.86 14.77
N LYS A 133 7.74 -16.23 13.52
CA LYS A 133 7.57 -17.64 13.11
C LYS A 133 8.91 -18.41 13.10
N GLN A 134 10.04 -17.75 12.81
CA GLN A 134 11.36 -18.41 12.86
C GLN A 134 11.85 -18.65 14.30
N ARG A 135 11.50 -17.79 15.26
CA ARG A 135 11.83 -18.00 16.68
C ARG A 135 11.17 -19.26 17.25
N LYS A 136 9.92 -19.58 16.87
CA LYS A 136 9.25 -20.83 17.28
C LYS A 136 9.89 -22.09 16.67
N ARG A 137 10.36 -22.03 15.41
CA ARG A 137 11.03 -23.18 14.76
C ARG A 137 12.42 -23.48 15.35
N LYS A 138 13.21 -22.47 15.73
CA LYS A 138 14.49 -22.69 16.42
C LYS A 138 14.33 -23.24 17.85
N ALA A 139 13.23 -22.90 18.54
CA ALA A 139 12.93 -23.46 19.87
C ALA A 139 12.58 -24.96 19.84
N HIS A 140 11.95 -25.45 18.76
CA HIS A 140 11.65 -26.87 18.59
C HIS A 140 12.84 -27.73 18.13
N HIS A 141 13.82 -27.15 17.44
CA HIS A 141 15.02 -27.89 17.03
C HIS A 141 16.06 -28.03 18.17
N SER A 142 16.12 -27.05 19.08
CA SER A 142 16.97 -27.06 20.27
C SER A 142 16.54 -28.10 21.34
N SER A 143 15.23 -28.37 21.43
CA SER A 143 14.69 -29.35 22.41
C SER A 143 14.88 -30.81 22.00
N LYS A 144 15.03 -31.13 20.71
CA LYS A 144 15.34 -32.50 20.25
C LYS A 144 16.82 -32.88 20.38
N SER A 145 17.73 -31.92 20.45
CA SER A 145 19.18 -32.18 20.60
C SER A 145 19.60 -32.52 22.05
N LYS A 146 18.78 -32.20 23.05
CA LYS A 146 19.11 -32.46 24.47
C LYS A 146 18.67 -33.83 25.00
N ASN A 147 17.83 -34.58 24.27
CA ASN A 147 17.36 -35.91 24.69
C ASN A 147 18.17 -37.09 24.13
N LYS A 148 19.31 -36.84 23.46
CA LYS A 148 20.14 -37.91 22.86
C LYS A 148 21.54 -38.05 23.47
N ALA A 149 21.86 -37.29 24.52
CA ALA A 149 23.18 -37.29 25.19
C ALA A 149 23.12 -37.77 26.65
N GLY A 150 22.10 -38.54 27.01
CA GLY A 150 21.89 -39.09 28.35
C GLY A 150 21.46 -40.54 28.31
N LYS A 151 22.33 -41.41 27.79
CA LYS A 151 22.39 -42.85 28.07
C LYS A 151 23.83 -43.29 27.97
#